data_AF-A0A1B6CAL7-F1
#
_entry.id   AF-A0A1B6CAL7-F1
#
_cell.length_a   1.000
_cell.length_b   1.000
_cell.length_c   1.000
_cell.angle_alpha   90.00
_cell.angle_beta   90.00
_cell.angle_gamma   90.00
#
_symmetry.space_group_name_H-M   'P 1'
#
loop_
_entity.id
_entity.type
_entity.pdbx_description
1 polymer ?
#
loop_
_entity_poly.entity_id
_entity_poly.type
_entity_poly.pdbx_seq_one_letter_code
_entity_poly.pdbx_strand_id
1 'polypeptide(L)'
;MVAMVCNLVKPIMSVQNAASWGYFDTKTSKWNEELLTTANFPVHFLPKILESGKVAGYLADQWHGIPPGTPVGAALGDLQCSVLATLQNPDDAVLNISTSAQLGFIAKDFHTNEVDASSPVEYFPYFEGKYLAVATALNGGNALATFIQMLQQWVLDLGFNMPQSKVWARVLELGSSNSSESSLNVVPTLLGERHIPQQNASITNIDPGNLSLGQVFKAICQGIIQNLHRLVNCKYHNMFLKWFLLPWYIFLNLTHH
;
A
#
# COMPACT_ATOMS: atom_id res chain seq x y z
N MET A 1 16.27 18.25 0.81
CA MET A 1 17.39 17.77 1.64
C MET A 1 18.63 17.46 0.81
N VAL A 2 18.61 16.49 -0.12
CA VAL A 2 19.79 16.12 -0.95
C VAL A 2 20.47 17.34 -1.59
N ALA A 3 19.71 18.21 -2.26
CA ALA A 3 20.26 19.41 -2.89
C ALA A 3 20.97 20.35 -1.90
N MET A 4 20.44 20.47 -0.68
CA MET A 4 20.98 21.33 0.36
C MET A 4 22.29 20.76 0.91
N VAL A 5 22.31 19.49 1.32
CA VAL A 5 23.49 18.87 1.95
C VAL A 5 24.65 18.64 0.97
N CYS A 6 24.35 18.55 -0.33
CA CYS A 6 25.34 18.47 -1.40
C CYS A 6 25.67 19.83 -2.05
N ASN A 7 25.09 20.93 -1.56
CA ASN A 7 25.22 22.27 -2.14
C ASN A 7 25.01 22.32 -3.67
N LEU A 8 23.96 21.64 -4.15
CA LEU A 8 23.63 21.56 -5.57
C LEU A 8 22.88 22.80 -6.04
N VAL A 9 23.31 23.36 -7.17
CA VAL A 9 22.63 24.50 -7.83
C VAL A 9 21.25 24.11 -8.36
N LYS A 10 21.07 22.86 -8.80
CA LYS A 10 19.79 22.32 -9.29
C LYS A 10 19.39 21.09 -8.48
N PRO A 11 18.14 20.98 -8.01
CA PRO A 11 17.69 19.81 -7.27
C PRO A 11 17.71 18.55 -8.14
N ILE A 12 18.01 17.41 -7.52
CA ILE A 12 17.99 16.09 -8.14
C ILE A 12 16.84 15.28 -7.55
N MET A 13 16.16 14.51 -8.40
CA MET A 13 15.03 13.67 -8.02
C MET A 13 15.17 12.28 -8.64
N SER A 14 14.82 11.24 -7.87
CA SER A 14 14.75 9.88 -8.42
C SER A 14 13.56 9.70 -9.35
N VAL A 15 13.65 8.76 -10.28
CA VAL A 15 12.51 8.34 -11.12
C VAL A 15 11.30 7.90 -10.29
N GLN A 16 11.51 7.35 -9.09
CA GLN A 16 10.45 6.96 -8.15
C GLN A 16 9.60 8.15 -7.72
N ASN A 17 10.25 9.21 -7.22
CA ASN A 17 9.56 10.40 -6.75
C ASN A 17 8.98 11.22 -7.90
N ALA A 18 9.66 11.25 -9.05
CA ALA A 18 9.18 11.96 -10.23
C ALA A 18 7.89 11.35 -10.79
N ALA A 19 7.75 10.02 -10.77
CA ALA A 19 6.55 9.33 -11.24
C ALA A 19 5.28 9.73 -10.47
N SER A 20 5.41 10.03 -9.18
CA SER A 20 4.28 10.44 -8.33
C SER A 20 3.76 11.85 -8.64
N TRP A 21 4.43 12.63 -9.49
CA TRP A 21 4.04 14.01 -9.82
C TRP A 21 3.02 14.09 -10.97
N GLY A 22 2.78 13.00 -11.71
CA GLY A 22 1.73 12.91 -12.73
C GLY A 22 2.08 13.53 -14.10
N TYR A 23 3.26 14.15 -14.26
CA TYR A 23 3.74 14.71 -15.53
C TYR A 23 5.17 14.25 -15.88
N PHE A 24 5.52 13.05 -15.43
CA PHE A 24 6.75 12.34 -15.74
C PHE A 24 6.43 11.09 -16.55
N ASP A 25 7.12 10.90 -17.67
CA ASP A 25 7.03 9.68 -18.46
C ASP A 25 8.03 8.64 -17.94
N THR A 26 7.50 7.58 -17.35
CA THR A 26 8.29 6.47 -16.79
C THR A 26 8.96 5.62 -17.88
N LYS A 27 8.47 5.64 -19.12
CA LYS A 27 9.07 4.91 -20.25
C LYS A 27 10.38 5.54 -20.68
N THR A 28 10.35 6.86 -20.91
CA THR A 28 11.53 7.62 -21.34
C THR A 28 12.37 8.13 -20.18
N SER A 29 11.86 8.01 -18.95
CA SER A 29 12.45 8.56 -17.72
C SER A 29 12.69 10.07 -17.81
N LYS A 30 11.73 10.80 -18.38
CA LYS A 30 11.81 12.25 -18.60
C LYS A 30 10.54 12.97 -18.16
N TRP A 31 10.68 14.25 -17.85
CA TRP A 31 9.53 15.12 -17.67
C TRP A 31 8.81 15.34 -19.01
N ASN A 32 7.49 15.49 -18.96
CA ASN A 32 6.68 15.86 -20.13
C ASN A 32 6.81 17.36 -20.43
N GLU A 33 8.03 17.82 -20.72
CA GLU A 33 8.37 19.25 -20.82
C GLU A 33 7.55 19.99 -21.89
N GLU A 34 7.21 19.34 -23.00
CA GLU A 34 6.38 19.94 -24.06
C GLU A 34 4.95 20.23 -23.57
N LEU A 35 4.31 19.25 -22.92
CA LEU A 35 2.97 19.41 -22.34
C LEU A 35 2.98 20.48 -21.24
N LEU A 36 4.00 20.47 -20.39
CA LEU A 36 4.17 21.44 -19.31
C LEU A 36 4.39 22.86 -19.86
N THR A 37 5.23 23.00 -20.87
CA THR A 37 5.50 24.31 -21.51
C THR A 37 4.23 24.85 -22.17
N THR A 38 3.46 24.00 -22.85
CA THR A 38 2.17 24.37 -23.45
C THR A 38 1.16 24.82 -22.39
N ALA A 39 1.21 24.23 -21.19
CA ALA A 39 0.42 24.63 -20.03
C ALA A 39 0.98 25.86 -19.27
N ASN A 40 1.97 26.57 -19.84
CA ASN A 40 2.68 27.69 -19.22
C ASN A 40 3.36 27.35 -17.88
N PHE A 41 3.74 26.08 -17.67
CA PHE A 41 4.49 25.66 -16.51
C PHE A 41 5.98 26.02 -16.67
N PRO A 42 6.65 26.58 -15.64
CA PRO A 42 8.07 26.94 -15.69
C PRO A 42 8.98 25.70 -15.60
N VAL A 43 9.18 25.02 -16.73
CA VAL A 43 9.95 23.76 -16.82
C VAL A 43 11.40 23.87 -16.30
N HIS A 44 11.98 25.07 -16.26
CA HIS A 44 13.33 25.29 -15.71
C HIS A 44 13.44 25.01 -14.20
N PHE A 45 12.32 25.03 -13.47
CA PHE A 45 12.29 24.63 -12.04
C PHE A 45 12.22 23.12 -11.83
N LEU A 46 12.01 22.32 -12.88
CA LEU A 46 11.94 20.87 -12.74
C LEU A 46 13.30 20.31 -12.27
N PRO A 47 13.30 19.39 -11.28
CA PRO A 47 14.52 18.72 -10.85
C PRO A 47 15.20 17.95 -11.97
N LYS A 48 16.52 17.81 -11.88
CA LYS A 48 17.26 16.86 -12.72
C LYS A 48 16.92 15.43 -12.27
N ILE A 49 16.56 14.59 -13.22
CA ILE A 49 16.20 13.19 -12.96
C ILE A 49 17.46 12.33 -12.80
N LEU A 50 17.41 11.39 -11.87
CA LEU A 50 18.41 10.36 -11.66
C LEU A 50 17.74 9.01 -11.42
N GLU A 51 18.40 7.92 -11.83
CA GLU A 51 17.94 6.57 -11.51
C GLU A 51 17.98 6.31 -10.00
N SER A 52 17.04 5.50 -9.52
CA SER A 52 16.96 5.09 -8.11
C SER A 52 18.20 4.30 -7.70
N GLY A 53 18.72 4.60 -6.51
CA GLY A 53 19.92 3.94 -5.96
C GLY A 53 21.26 4.53 -6.43
N LYS A 54 21.26 5.53 -7.31
CA LYS A 54 22.48 6.23 -7.72
C LYS A 54 22.85 7.36 -6.75
N VAL A 55 24.14 7.70 -6.73
CA VAL A 55 24.68 8.84 -5.98
C VAL A 55 24.25 10.14 -6.67
N ALA A 56 23.52 11.00 -5.95
CA ALA A 56 23.07 12.30 -6.42
C ALA A 56 24.13 13.39 -6.23
N GLY A 57 25.02 13.22 -5.26
CA GLY A 57 26.12 14.13 -5.00
C GLY A 57 26.98 13.67 -3.84
N TYR A 58 27.83 14.56 -3.37
CA TYR A 58 28.67 14.32 -2.20
C TYR A 58 28.39 15.40 -1.18
N LEU A 59 28.49 15.04 0.09
CA LEU A 59 28.27 15.98 1.18
C LEU A 59 29.27 17.15 1.08
N ALA A 60 28.78 18.38 1.05
CA ALA A 60 29.64 19.55 0.86
C ALA A 60 30.43 19.89 2.13
N ASP A 61 29.77 19.81 3.29
CA ASP A 61 30.29 20.17 4.60
C ASP A 61 29.96 19.07 5.62
N GLN A 62 30.62 19.08 6.78
CA GLN A 62 30.33 18.10 7.82
C GLN A 62 28.87 18.21 8.28
N TRP A 63 28.15 17.07 8.33
CA TRP A 63 26.73 17.04 8.69
C TRP A 63 26.51 16.01 9.81
N HIS A 64 26.20 16.48 11.03
CA HIS A 64 26.03 15.64 12.22
C HIS A 64 27.16 14.59 12.43
N GLY A 65 28.41 15.00 12.18
CA GLY A 65 29.58 14.13 12.33
C GLY A 65 29.91 13.27 11.10
N ILE A 66 29.11 13.33 10.04
CA ILE A 66 29.43 12.70 8.76
C ILE A 66 30.39 13.62 7.97
N PRO A 67 31.55 13.12 7.50
CA PRO A 67 32.57 13.97 6.89
C PRO A 67 32.16 14.47 5.49
N PRO A 68 32.66 15.64 5.07
CA PRO A 68 32.58 16.10 3.68
C PRO A 68 33.09 15.05 2.70
N GLY A 69 32.55 15.05 1.48
CA GLY A 69 32.89 14.05 0.46
C GLY A 69 32.17 12.70 0.64
N THR A 70 31.32 12.54 1.66
CA THR A 70 30.51 11.32 1.81
C THR A 70 29.47 11.23 0.68
N PRO A 71 29.34 10.09 -0.03
CA PRO A 71 28.34 9.93 -1.08
C PRO A 71 26.90 10.07 -0.54
N VAL A 72 26.07 10.86 -1.22
CA VAL A 72 24.64 11.03 -0.90
C VAL A 72 23.81 10.49 -2.05
N GLY A 73 23.00 9.47 -1.78
CA GLY A 73 22.07 8.88 -2.75
C GLY A 73 20.94 9.83 -3.15
N ALA A 74 20.35 9.61 -4.32
CA ALA A 74 19.07 10.23 -4.64
C ALA A 74 18.00 9.82 -3.62
N ALA A 75 17.13 10.77 -3.26
CA ALA A 75 16.00 10.47 -2.40
C ALA A 75 15.09 9.43 -3.06
N LEU A 76 14.76 8.38 -2.32
CA LEU A 76 13.95 7.26 -2.78
C LEU A 76 12.48 7.47 -2.41
N GLY A 77 11.57 6.79 -3.11
CA GLY A 77 10.16 6.75 -2.75
C GLY A 77 9.93 5.85 -1.52
N ASP A 78 9.01 6.25 -0.65
CA ASP A 78 8.68 5.57 0.60
C ASP A 78 8.10 4.17 0.37
N LEU A 79 7.20 4.03 -0.59
CA LEU A 79 6.63 2.76 -1.02
C LEU A 79 7.73 1.80 -1.48
N GLN A 80 8.64 2.24 -2.34
CA GLN A 80 9.73 1.41 -2.84
C GLN A 80 10.70 1.02 -1.72
N CYS A 81 10.99 1.92 -0.78
CA CYS A 81 11.79 1.61 0.40
C CYS A 81 11.12 0.59 1.32
N SER A 82 9.81 0.72 1.57
CA SER A 82 9.10 -0.22 2.44
C SER A 82 9.06 -1.63 1.83
N VAL A 83 8.89 -1.73 0.52
CA VAL A 83 8.98 -3.02 -0.19
C VAL A 83 10.40 -3.57 -0.16
N LEU A 84 11.41 -2.74 -0.49
CA LEU A 84 12.82 -3.16 -0.47
C LEU A 84 13.25 -3.71 0.89
N ALA A 85 12.81 -3.10 1.98
CA ALA A 85 13.13 -3.53 3.34
C ALA A 85 12.41 -4.83 3.76
N THR A 86 11.34 -5.22 3.08
CA THR A 86 10.48 -6.35 3.46
C THR A 86 10.72 -7.60 2.61
N LEU A 87 11.09 -7.44 1.33
CA LEU A 87 11.29 -8.56 0.41
C LEU A 87 12.50 -9.42 0.83
N GLN A 88 12.32 -10.74 0.82
CA GLN A 88 13.43 -11.69 0.98
C GLN A 88 13.84 -12.28 -0.37
N ASN A 89 12.88 -12.50 -1.27
CA ASN A 89 13.08 -13.01 -2.62
C ASN A 89 12.41 -12.11 -3.67
N PRO A 90 12.90 -12.07 -4.91
CA PRO A 90 12.29 -11.28 -5.99
C PRO A 90 10.87 -11.72 -6.40
N ASP A 91 10.46 -12.93 -6.01
CA ASP A 91 9.13 -13.47 -6.24
C ASP A 91 8.15 -13.13 -5.11
N ASP A 92 8.62 -12.44 -4.07
CA ASP A 92 7.82 -12.13 -2.90
C ASP A 92 6.79 -11.02 -3.17
N ALA A 93 5.69 -11.08 -2.44
CA ALA A 93 4.70 -10.00 -2.36
C ALA A 93 4.66 -9.42 -0.94
N VAL A 94 4.48 -8.10 -0.86
CA VAL A 94 4.40 -7.35 0.39
C VAL A 94 2.96 -6.90 0.58
N LEU A 95 2.36 -7.32 1.69
CA LEU A 95 1.03 -6.90 2.11
C LEU A 95 1.16 -5.87 3.23
N ASN A 96 0.67 -4.66 3.00
CA ASN A 96 0.60 -3.60 3.99
C ASN A 96 -0.87 -3.32 4.33
N ILE A 97 -1.25 -3.54 5.59
CA ILE A 97 -2.57 -3.21 6.11
C ILE A 97 -2.39 -2.09 7.14
N SER A 98 -2.89 -0.91 6.79
CA SER A 98 -2.97 0.27 7.64
C SER A 98 -4.41 0.78 7.59
N THR A 99 -4.65 2.09 7.51
CA THR A 99 -6.01 2.63 7.28
C THR A 99 -6.63 2.03 6.02
N SER A 100 -5.87 1.98 4.93
CA SER A 100 -6.17 1.26 3.69
C SER A 100 -5.39 -0.06 3.64
N ALA A 101 -5.50 -0.83 2.56
CA ALA A 101 -4.66 -2.00 2.34
C ALA A 101 -3.98 -1.96 0.97
N GLN A 102 -2.75 -2.47 0.90
CA GLN A 102 -1.94 -2.49 -0.31
C GLN A 102 -1.24 -3.84 -0.45
N LEU A 103 -1.15 -4.31 -1.69
CA LEU A 103 -0.42 -5.52 -2.05
C LEU A 103 0.54 -5.17 -3.19
N GLY A 104 1.84 -5.20 -2.88
CA GLY A 104 2.91 -4.81 -3.80
C GLY A 104 3.81 -6.00 -4.15
N PHE A 105 4.24 -6.10 -5.40
CA PHE A 105 5.22 -7.11 -5.85
C PHE A 105 6.02 -6.61 -7.05
N ILE A 106 7.23 -7.14 -7.23
CA ILE A 106 8.07 -6.77 -8.37
C ILE A 106 7.46 -7.37 -9.65
N ALA A 107 7.10 -6.52 -10.59
CA ALA A 107 6.51 -6.93 -11.85
C ALA A 107 7.62 -7.46 -12.79
N LYS A 108 7.72 -8.78 -12.88
CA LYS A 108 8.59 -9.45 -13.86
C LYS A 108 8.04 -9.25 -15.27
N ASP A 109 8.91 -8.96 -16.22
CA ASP A 109 8.61 -8.83 -17.65
C ASP A 109 7.52 -7.79 -17.98
N PHE A 110 7.33 -6.79 -17.13
CA PHE A 110 6.36 -5.72 -17.38
C PHE A 110 6.87 -4.74 -18.44
N HIS A 111 6.05 -4.57 -19.49
CA HIS A 111 6.23 -3.53 -20.48
C HIS A 111 5.16 -2.46 -20.32
N THR A 112 5.61 -1.20 -20.26
CA THR A 112 4.77 -0.01 -20.04
C THR A 112 3.73 0.25 -21.15
N ASN A 113 3.78 -0.48 -22.26
CA ASN A 113 2.78 -0.46 -23.32
C ASN A 113 1.55 -1.34 -23.01
N GLU A 114 1.61 -2.15 -21.95
CA GLU A 114 0.58 -3.14 -21.62
C GLU A 114 -0.32 -2.74 -20.45
N VAL A 115 -0.31 -1.46 -20.06
CA VAL A 115 -1.13 -0.95 -18.96
C VAL A 115 -2.52 -0.61 -19.49
N ASP A 116 -3.50 -1.39 -19.06
CA ASP A 116 -4.91 -1.05 -19.21
C ASP A 116 -5.25 0.06 -18.19
N ALA A 117 -5.77 1.18 -18.67
CA ALA A 117 -6.19 2.30 -17.81
C ALA A 117 -7.34 1.91 -16.86
N SER A 118 -8.05 0.82 -17.13
CA SER A 118 -9.08 0.27 -16.25
C SER A 118 -8.55 -0.72 -15.22
N SER A 119 -7.25 -1.09 -15.30
CA SER A 119 -6.61 -1.97 -14.34
C SER A 119 -6.59 -1.33 -12.94
N PRO A 120 -7.02 -2.04 -11.89
CA PRO A 120 -6.91 -1.57 -10.51
C PRO A 120 -5.47 -1.68 -9.95
N VAL A 121 -4.54 -2.24 -10.74
CA VAL A 121 -3.12 -2.34 -10.39
C VAL A 121 -2.36 -1.18 -11.00
N GLU A 122 -1.67 -0.43 -10.14
CA GLU A 122 -0.78 0.67 -10.51
C GLU A 122 0.67 0.18 -10.59
N TYR A 123 1.46 0.78 -11.49
CA TYR A 123 2.86 0.40 -11.71
C TYR A 123 3.78 1.59 -11.44
N PHE A 124 4.71 1.42 -10.51
CA PHE A 124 5.66 2.46 -10.12
C PHE A 124 7.08 2.05 -10.48
N PRO A 125 7.95 2.99 -10.90
CA PRO A 125 9.37 2.70 -11.08
C PRO A 125 9.96 2.11 -9.79
N TYR A 126 10.78 1.08 -9.95
CA TYR A 126 11.54 0.44 -8.88
C TYR A 126 13.05 0.54 -9.18
N PHE A 127 13.88 -0.20 -8.47
CA PHE A 127 15.33 -0.23 -8.71
C PHE A 127 15.66 -0.96 -10.02
N GLU A 128 16.81 -0.64 -10.61
CA GLU A 128 17.36 -1.33 -11.79
C GLU A 128 16.41 -1.35 -13.01
N GLY A 129 15.63 -0.29 -13.21
CA GLY A 129 14.68 -0.19 -14.32
C GLY A 129 13.47 -1.12 -14.21
N LYS A 130 13.31 -1.83 -13.09
CA LYS A 130 12.14 -2.68 -12.81
C LYS A 130 10.94 -1.83 -12.40
N TYR A 131 9.78 -2.48 -12.32
CA TYR A 131 8.54 -1.86 -11.85
C TYR A 131 7.97 -2.61 -10.65
N LEU A 132 7.35 -1.86 -9.76
CA LEU A 132 6.57 -2.36 -8.65
C LEU A 132 5.09 -2.30 -9.05
N ALA A 133 4.43 -3.45 -9.13
CA ALA A 133 2.99 -3.53 -9.29
C ALA A 133 2.34 -3.43 -7.90
N VAL A 134 1.33 -2.57 -7.77
CA VAL A 134 0.64 -2.33 -6.50
C VAL A 134 -0.86 -2.32 -6.72
N ALA A 135 -1.55 -3.26 -6.07
CA ALA A 135 -2.98 -3.21 -5.87
C ALA A 135 -3.29 -2.46 -4.58
N THR A 136 -4.11 -1.43 -4.65
CA THR A 136 -4.51 -0.63 -3.50
C THR A 136 -6.01 -0.75 -3.27
N ALA A 137 -6.41 -1.24 -2.10
CA ALA A 137 -7.79 -1.22 -1.63
C ALA A 137 -8.00 -0.04 -0.69
N LEU A 138 -9.06 0.72 -0.90
CA LEU A 138 -9.47 1.81 0.00
C LEU A 138 -9.88 1.27 1.38
N ASN A 139 -10.31 0.01 1.44
CA ASN A 139 -10.83 -0.61 2.65
C ASN A 139 -9.81 -1.60 3.24
N GLY A 140 -9.20 -1.20 4.35
CA GLY A 140 -8.26 -2.00 5.13
C GLY A 140 -8.59 -1.94 6.61
N GLY A 141 -7.69 -1.42 7.42
CA GLY A 141 -7.91 -1.22 8.85
C GLY A 141 -9.06 -0.26 9.17
N ASN A 142 -9.42 0.66 8.27
CA ASN A 142 -10.62 1.48 8.43
C ASN A 142 -11.90 0.64 8.52
N ALA A 143 -12.02 -0.44 7.74
CA ALA A 143 -13.19 -1.30 7.77
C ALA A 143 -13.29 -2.06 9.11
N LEU A 144 -12.15 -2.52 9.62
CA LEU A 144 -12.08 -3.11 10.96
C LEU A 144 -12.41 -2.07 12.05
N ALA A 145 -11.88 -0.86 11.95
CA ALA A 145 -12.15 0.22 12.89
C ALA A 145 -13.63 0.62 12.91
N THR A 146 -14.27 0.74 11.74
CA THR A 146 -15.72 1.00 11.63
C THR A 146 -16.53 -0.13 12.28
N PHE A 147 -16.17 -1.39 12.06
CA PHE A 147 -16.82 -2.52 12.71
C PHE A 147 -16.72 -2.45 14.25
N ILE A 148 -15.54 -2.11 14.77
CA ILE A 148 -15.33 -1.98 16.21
C ILE A 148 -16.08 -0.79 16.80
N GLN A 149 -16.11 0.35 16.11
CA GLN A 149 -16.89 1.52 16.50
C GLN A 149 -18.39 1.20 16.55
N MET A 150 -18.90 0.46 15.55
CA MET A 150 -20.29 0.00 15.52
C MET A 150 -20.62 -0.87 16.74
N LEU A 151 -19.76 -1.85 17.07
CA LEU A 151 -19.95 -2.68 18.26
C LEU A 151 -19.93 -1.86 19.56
N GLN A 152 -18.99 -0.93 19.68
CA GLN A 152 -18.92 -0.05 20.84
C GLN A 152 -20.21 0.77 21.00
N GLN A 153 -20.75 1.30 19.90
CA GLN A 153 -22.02 2.02 19.90
C GLN A 153 -23.18 1.13 20.32
N TRP A 154 -23.29 -0.09 19.78
CA TRP A 154 -24.35 -1.03 20.18
C TRP A 154 -24.29 -1.43 21.64
N VAL A 155 -23.09 -1.63 22.19
CA VAL A 155 -22.88 -1.91 23.61
C VAL A 155 -23.40 -0.74 24.46
N LEU A 156 -23.17 0.50 24.01
CA LEU A 156 -23.68 1.72 24.63
C LEU A 156 -25.22 1.78 24.58
N ASP A 157 -25.81 1.50 23.42
CA ASP A 157 -27.25 1.52 23.21
C ASP A 157 -27.98 0.46 24.08
N LEU A 158 -27.29 -0.65 24.40
CA LEU A 158 -27.75 -1.69 25.32
C LEU A 158 -27.55 -1.33 26.81
N GLY A 159 -27.01 -0.15 27.11
CA GLY A 159 -26.84 0.38 28.47
C GLY A 159 -25.51 0.05 29.13
N PHE A 160 -24.52 -0.45 28.38
CA PHE A 160 -23.19 -0.76 28.88
C PHE A 160 -22.15 0.22 28.35
N ASN A 161 -21.21 0.66 29.18
CA ASN A 161 -20.09 1.47 28.71
C ASN A 161 -18.82 0.61 28.62
N MET A 162 -18.23 0.54 27.43
CA MET A 162 -16.99 -0.18 27.19
C MET A 162 -15.99 0.68 26.41
N PRO A 163 -14.75 0.84 26.91
CA PRO A 163 -13.68 1.47 26.13
C PRO A 163 -13.40 0.70 24.83
N GLN A 164 -13.17 1.43 23.74
CA GLN A 164 -12.91 0.83 22.42
C GLN A 164 -11.75 -0.17 22.43
N SER A 165 -10.71 0.08 23.24
CA SER A 165 -9.57 -0.83 23.42
C SER A 165 -9.97 -2.20 23.96
N LYS A 166 -10.98 -2.28 24.83
CA LYS A 166 -11.51 -3.55 25.34
C LYS A 166 -12.33 -4.28 24.28
N VAL A 167 -13.08 -3.55 23.45
CA VAL A 167 -13.80 -4.14 22.31
C VAL A 167 -12.81 -4.75 21.33
N TRP A 168 -11.76 -4.02 20.95
CA TRP A 168 -10.66 -4.52 20.12
C TRP A 168 -10.04 -5.79 20.69
N ALA A 169 -9.57 -5.75 21.95
CA ALA A 169 -8.93 -6.89 22.58
C ALA A 169 -9.82 -8.14 22.58
N ARG A 170 -11.11 -7.97 22.91
CA ARG A 170 -12.06 -9.08 22.95
C ARG A 170 -12.38 -9.65 21.57
N VAL A 171 -12.55 -8.79 20.57
CA VAL A 171 -12.82 -9.21 19.20
C VAL A 171 -11.63 -9.95 18.59
N LEU A 172 -10.40 -9.47 18.84
CA LEU A 172 -9.18 -10.15 18.41
C LEU A 172 -9.04 -11.53 19.06
N GLU A 173 -9.24 -11.61 20.38
CA GLU A 173 -9.23 -12.89 21.12
C GLU A 173 -10.21 -13.91 20.51
N LEU A 174 -11.46 -13.49 20.25
CA LEU A 174 -12.49 -14.34 19.67
C LEU A 174 -12.23 -14.69 18.20
N GLY A 175 -11.66 -13.77 17.42
CA GLY A 175 -11.33 -14.00 16.01
C GLY A 175 -10.10 -14.87 15.79
N SER A 176 -9.22 -14.99 16.79
CA SER A 176 -8.03 -15.86 16.73
C SER A 176 -8.31 -17.30 17.18
N SER A 177 -9.49 -17.62 17.70
CA SER A 177 -9.81 -19.00 18.12
C SER A 177 -10.04 -19.92 16.91
N ASN A 178 -9.71 -21.21 17.02
CA ASN A 178 -10.01 -22.18 15.94
C ASN A 178 -11.52 -22.37 15.69
N SER A 179 -12.36 -22.06 16.68
CA SER A 179 -13.82 -22.07 16.56
C SER A 179 -14.38 -20.91 15.74
N SER A 180 -13.55 -19.95 15.33
CA SER A 180 -13.96 -18.78 14.56
C SER A 180 -14.01 -19.01 13.04
N GLU A 181 -13.75 -20.24 12.56
CA GLU A 181 -13.96 -20.56 11.14
C GLU A 181 -15.35 -20.13 10.69
N SER A 182 -15.38 -19.38 9.60
CA SER A 182 -16.55 -18.64 9.16
C SER A 182 -16.88 -18.96 7.71
N SER A 183 -18.14 -19.29 7.46
CA SER A 183 -18.70 -19.44 6.11
C SER A 183 -19.26 -18.13 5.56
N LEU A 184 -19.21 -17.04 6.34
CA LEU A 184 -19.69 -15.73 5.91
C LEU A 184 -18.83 -15.19 4.77
N ASN A 185 -19.49 -14.58 3.80
CA ASN A 185 -18.80 -13.88 2.72
C ASN A 185 -19.00 -12.37 2.89
N VAL A 186 -17.91 -11.66 3.21
CA VAL A 186 -17.90 -10.23 3.45
C VAL A 186 -17.22 -9.50 2.29
N VAL A 187 -17.92 -8.53 1.73
CA VAL A 187 -17.38 -7.50 0.84
C VAL A 187 -17.16 -6.26 1.70
N PRO A 188 -15.91 -5.85 1.98
CA PRO A 188 -15.61 -4.84 3.00
C PRO A 188 -15.63 -3.39 2.46
N THR A 189 -16.30 -3.13 1.33
CA THR A 189 -16.20 -1.86 0.59
C THR A 189 -17.04 -0.74 1.21
N LEU A 190 -16.78 -0.39 2.47
CA LEU A 190 -17.51 0.66 3.20
C LEU A 190 -17.32 2.05 2.58
N LEU A 191 -16.18 2.27 1.92
CA LEU A 191 -15.86 3.51 1.21
C LEU A 191 -15.95 3.37 -0.33
N GLY A 192 -16.52 2.28 -0.84
CA GLY A 192 -16.35 1.88 -2.24
C GLY A 192 -14.90 1.53 -2.57
N GLU A 193 -14.59 1.36 -3.86
CA GLU A 193 -13.23 1.21 -4.37
C GLU A 193 -12.98 2.15 -5.55
N ARG A 194 -11.72 2.45 -5.87
CA ARG A 194 -11.38 3.41 -6.95
C ARG A 194 -12.04 3.06 -8.29
N HIS A 195 -12.13 1.77 -8.62
CA HIS A 195 -12.71 1.27 -9.85
C HIS A 195 -14.25 1.12 -9.78
N ILE A 196 -14.84 1.04 -8.58
CA ILE A 196 -16.29 0.93 -8.35
C ILE A 196 -16.68 1.76 -7.11
N PRO A 197 -16.73 3.09 -7.21
CA PRO A 197 -16.86 3.97 -6.05
C PRO A 197 -18.25 3.91 -5.39
N GLN A 198 -19.27 3.42 -6.10
CA GLN A 198 -20.65 3.34 -5.61
C GLN A 198 -20.98 2.01 -4.91
N GLN A 199 -20.02 1.08 -4.81
CA GLN A 199 -20.26 -0.21 -4.17
C GLN A 199 -20.22 -0.07 -2.64
N ASN A 200 -21.30 -0.47 -1.97
CA ASN A 200 -21.34 -0.56 -0.51
C ASN A 200 -20.84 -1.91 -0.01
N ALA A 201 -20.44 -1.94 1.26
CA ALA A 201 -20.14 -3.19 1.94
C ALA A 201 -21.37 -4.11 2.04
N SER A 202 -21.14 -5.42 2.01
CA SER A 202 -22.21 -6.41 2.12
C SER A 202 -21.72 -7.68 2.81
N ILE A 203 -22.62 -8.34 3.52
CA ILE A 203 -22.42 -9.67 4.10
C ILE A 203 -23.45 -10.63 3.50
N THR A 204 -23.02 -11.81 3.10
CA THR A 204 -23.86 -12.86 2.50
C THR A 204 -23.57 -14.20 3.15
N ASN A 205 -24.44 -15.18 2.86
CA ASN A 205 -24.38 -16.54 3.45
C ASN A 205 -24.57 -16.55 4.97
N ILE A 206 -25.50 -15.72 5.48
CA ILE A 206 -25.82 -15.68 6.91
C ILE A 206 -26.69 -16.88 7.29
N ASP A 207 -26.32 -17.57 8.36
CA ASP A 207 -27.12 -18.61 8.99
C ASP A 207 -27.03 -18.49 10.53
N PRO A 208 -27.90 -19.16 11.32
CA PRO A 208 -27.88 -19.04 12.77
C PRO A 208 -26.57 -19.49 13.46
N GLY A 209 -25.71 -20.25 12.78
CA GLY A 209 -24.48 -20.84 13.32
C GLY A 209 -23.19 -20.09 12.97
N ASN A 210 -23.24 -19.03 12.15
CA ASN A 210 -22.03 -18.32 11.69
C ASN A 210 -21.95 -16.85 12.10
N LEU A 211 -22.86 -16.39 12.98
CA LEU A 211 -22.96 -15.00 13.42
C LEU A 211 -22.24 -14.70 14.74
N SER A 212 -21.41 -15.61 15.26
CA SER A 212 -20.61 -15.28 16.45
C SER A 212 -19.63 -14.14 16.15
N LEU A 213 -19.31 -13.34 17.16
CA LEU A 213 -18.48 -12.16 16.99
C LEU A 213 -17.09 -12.48 16.39
N GLY A 214 -16.49 -13.61 16.79
CA GLY A 214 -15.23 -14.07 16.22
C GLY A 214 -15.35 -14.45 14.73
N GLN A 215 -16.42 -15.13 14.35
CA GLN A 215 -16.67 -15.52 12.96
C GLN A 215 -16.94 -14.33 12.05
N VAL A 216 -17.72 -13.35 12.51
CA VAL A 216 -17.98 -12.11 11.75
C VAL A 216 -16.67 -11.33 11.57
N PHE A 217 -15.89 -11.15 12.64
CA PHE A 217 -14.61 -10.45 12.54
C PHE A 217 -13.63 -11.14 11.58
N LYS A 218 -13.47 -12.45 11.71
CA LYS A 218 -12.60 -13.24 10.81
C LYS A 218 -13.06 -13.15 9.36
N ALA A 219 -14.36 -13.16 9.11
CA ALA A 219 -14.92 -12.98 7.77
C ALA A 219 -14.63 -11.59 7.19
N ILE A 220 -14.65 -10.52 8.01
CA ILE A 220 -14.25 -9.17 7.55
C ILE A 220 -12.77 -9.17 7.17
N CYS A 221 -11.89 -9.76 7.98
CA CYS A 221 -10.47 -9.88 7.68
C CYS A 221 -10.23 -10.65 6.37
N GLN A 222 -10.91 -11.79 6.19
CA GLN A 222 -10.88 -12.54 4.94
C GLN A 222 -11.39 -11.70 3.75
N GLY A 223 -12.46 -10.95 3.95
CA GLY A 223 -13.02 -10.04 2.95
C GLY A 223 -12.01 -8.99 2.47
N ILE A 224 -11.20 -8.41 3.37
CA ILE A 224 -10.13 -7.44 3.02
C ILE A 224 -9.07 -8.11 2.12
N ILE A 225 -8.61 -9.30 2.51
CA ILE A 225 -7.62 -10.05 1.73
C ILE A 225 -8.18 -10.46 0.36
N GLN A 226 -9.42 -10.96 0.32
CA GLN A 226 -10.09 -11.33 -0.91
C GLN A 226 -10.31 -10.12 -1.83
N ASN A 227 -10.62 -8.95 -1.26
CA ASN A 227 -10.77 -7.72 -2.03
C ASN A 227 -9.46 -7.37 -2.73
N LEU A 228 -8.33 -7.34 -2.02
CA LEU A 228 -6.99 -7.14 -2.62
C LEU A 228 -6.68 -8.18 -3.69
N HIS A 229 -6.99 -9.44 -3.43
CA HIS A 229 -6.75 -10.52 -4.38
C HIS A 229 -7.54 -10.33 -5.69
N ARG A 230 -8.80 -9.86 -5.60
CA ARG A 230 -9.61 -9.54 -6.79
C ARG A 230 -8.97 -8.43 -7.63
N LEU A 231 -8.36 -7.42 -7.00
CA LEU A 231 -7.67 -6.35 -7.72
C LEU A 231 -6.48 -6.89 -8.53
N VAL A 232 -5.73 -7.87 -8.01
CA VAL A 232 -4.54 -8.40 -8.69
C VAL A 232 -4.87 -9.40 -9.81
N ASN A 233 -6.01 -10.08 -9.73
CA ASN A 233 -6.33 -11.24 -10.56
C ASN A 233 -6.58 -10.95 -12.06
N CYS A 234 -6.48 -9.69 -12.50
CA CYS A 234 -6.59 -9.35 -13.92
C CYS A 234 -5.35 -9.77 -14.76
N LYS A 235 -4.20 -10.12 -14.15
CA LYS A 235 -3.00 -10.55 -14.92
C LYS A 235 -2.04 -11.56 -14.24
N TYR A 236 -2.07 -11.76 -12.91
CA TYR A 236 -0.98 -12.45 -12.17
C TYR A 236 -1.37 -13.74 -11.42
N HIS A 237 -2.44 -14.42 -11.84
CA HIS A 237 -3.08 -15.56 -11.15
C HIS A 237 -2.12 -16.66 -10.62
N ASN A 238 -1.12 -17.07 -11.41
CA ASN A 238 -0.23 -18.20 -11.08
C ASN A 238 0.79 -17.89 -9.97
N MET A 239 1.11 -16.62 -9.72
CA MET A 239 2.09 -16.24 -8.68
C MET A 239 1.47 -16.33 -7.27
N PHE A 240 0.14 -16.21 -7.17
CA PHE A 240 -0.58 -16.03 -5.91
C PHE A 240 -0.99 -17.30 -5.17
N LEU A 241 -1.10 -18.45 -5.86
CA LEU A 241 -1.45 -19.74 -5.24
C LEU A 241 -0.43 -20.21 -4.18
N LYS A 242 0.82 -19.72 -4.22
CA LYS A 242 1.84 -20.02 -3.20
C LYS A 242 1.66 -19.26 -1.88
N TRP A 243 0.95 -18.13 -1.89
CA TRP A 243 0.85 -17.20 -0.75
C TRP A 243 -0.29 -17.51 0.21
N PHE A 244 -1.34 -18.18 -0.30
CA PHE A 244 -2.53 -18.55 0.48
C PHE A 244 -2.27 -19.65 1.52
N LEU A 245 -1.09 -20.27 1.50
CA LEU A 245 -0.69 -21.39 2.38
C LEU A 245 0.20 -20.96 3.56
N LEU A 246 0.48 -19.66 3.75
CA LEU A 246 1.28 -19.16 4.87
C LEU A 246 0.40 -18.88 6.11
N PRO A 247 0.79 -19.33 7.32
CA PRO A 247 0.01 -19.12 8.55
C PRO A 247 -0.18 -17.63 8.89
N TRP A 248 -1.36 -17.32 9.43
CA TRP A 248 -1.87 -16.01 9.82
C TRP A 248 -1.03 -15.28 10.89
N TYR A 249 0.11 -14.70 10.52
CA TYR A 249 0.98 -13.92 11.42
C TYR A 249 0.79 -12.38 11.36
N ILE A 250 -0.26 -11.89 10.68
CA ILE A 250 -0.38 -10.47 10.34
C ILE A 250 -0.99 -9.58 11.45
N PHE A 251 -1.56 -10.14 12.53
CA PHE A 251 -2.27 -9.32 13.52
C PHE A 251 -1.44 -8.71 14.66
N LEU A 252 -0.12 -8.94 14.73
CA LEU A 252 0.65 -8.60 15.94
C LEU A 252 1.29 -7.20 15.99
N ASN A 253 1.18 -6.35 14.96
CA ASN A 253 1.81 -5.02 14.97
C ASN A 253 0.86 -3.81 15.08
N LEU A 254 -0.43 -4.02 15.30
CA LEU A 254 -1.40 -2.91 15.47
C LEU A 254 -1.48 -2.35 16.91
N THR A 255 -0.66 -2.84 17.86
CA THR A 255 -0.74 -2.45 19.28
C THR A 255 0.46 -1.68 19.84
N HIS A 256 1.38 -1.21 18.99
CA HIS A 256 2.50 -0.37 19.45
C HIS A 256 2.59 0.94 18.67
N HIS A 257 1.68 1.86 18.96
CA HIS A 257 1.93 3.30 19.02
C HIS A 257 0.97 3.95 20.03
#